data_AF-A0A2V5UMT4-F1
#
_entry.id   AF-A0A2V5UMT4-F1
#
_cell.length_a   1.000
_cell.length_b   1.000
_cell.length_c   1.000
_cell.angle_alpha   90.00
_cell.angle_beta   90.00
_cell.angle_gamma   90.00
#
_symmetry.space_group_name_H-M   'P 1'
#
loop_
_entity.id
_entity.type
_entity.pdbx_description
1 polymer ?
#
loop_
_entity_poly.entity_id
_entity_poly.type
_entity_poly.pdbx_seq_one_letter_code
_entity_poly.pdbx_strand_id
1 'polypeptide(L)'
;MQESIAYGRPNACNLCHLDQTLAWAAQNLHAWYNQPVPELSEDDRNIAAAVQWILKGDAGQRALIAWGMGWESAQKTAGRGWLYPYLIYTLTDSYAAVRFDAWKSLQTLPGFSDYPFTYTAPDRALGEAATRAYEKWQREVRNVNAVYQPETAIDSDGHFRKDVFQRLRSERDEKPIFLAE
;
A
#
# COMPACT_ATOMS: atom_id res chain seq x y z
N MET A 1 8.13 -15.03 -8.33
CA MET A 1 7.28 -14.29 -9.29
C MET A 1 5.97 -15.02 -9.57
N GLN A 2 6.03 -16.28 -10.01
CA GLN A 2 4.82 -17.06 -10.37
C GLN A 2 3.78 -17.15 -9.24
N GLU A 3 4.20 -17.37 -8.00
CA GLU A 3 3.31 -17.36 -6.82
C GLU A 3 2.56 -16.04 -6.62
N SER A 4 3.20 -14.91 -6.89
CA SER A 4 2.56 -13.58 -6.76
C SER A 4 1.46 -13.37 -7.80
N ILE A 5 1.64 -13.92 -9.01
CA ILE A 5 0.65 -13.81 -10.09
C ILE A 5 -0.47 -14.82 -9.89
N ALA A 6 -0.11 -16.07 -9.59
CA ALA A 6 -1.08 -17.16 -9.50
C ALA A 6 -1.96 -17.07 -8.24
N TYR A 7 -1.38 -16.62 -7.12
CA TYR A 7 -2.03 -16.67 -5.81
C TYR A 7 -2.02 -15.33 -5.07
N GLY A 8 -1.56 -14.26 -5.71
CA GLY A 8 -1.49 -12.95 -5.07
C GLY A 8 -0.44 -12.82 -3.96
N ARG A 9 0.43 -13.82 -3.73
CA ARG A 9 1.37 -13.81 -2.60
C ARG A 9 2.41 -12.68 -2.76
N PRO A 10 2.48 -11.69 -1.85
CA PRO A 10 3.49 -10.64 -1.94
C PRO A 10 4.90 -11.24 -1.92
N ASN A 11 5.73 -10.85 -2.88
CA ASN A 11 7.13 -11.31 -2.94
C ASN A 11 8.07 -10.36 -2.18
N ALA A 12 9.23 -10.88 -1.76
CA ALA A 12 10.19 -10.12 -0.98
C ALA A 12 10.72 -8.86 -1.70
N CYS A 13 10.89 -8.91 -3.03
CA CYS A 13 11.37 -7.75 -3.80
C CYS A 13 10.40 -6.58 -3.65
N ASN A 14 9.10 -6.81 -3.84
CA ASN A 14 8.08 -5.76 -3.72
C ASN A 14 7.63 -5.46 -2.28
N LEU A 15 8.11 -6.22 -1.28
CA LEU A 15 7.97 -5.85 0.14
C LEU A 15 9.08 -4.89 0.61
N CYS A 16 10.24 -4.89 -0.05
CA CYS A 16 11.30 -3.90 0.16
C CYS A 16 11.16 -2.70 -0.80
N HIS A 17 10.88 -2.97 -2.08
CA HIS A 17 10.69 -1.99 -3.14
C HIS A 17 9.19 -1.79 -3.39
N LEU A 18 8.52 -1.21 -2.38
CA LEU A 18 7.07 -1.02 -2.38
C LEU A 18 6.58 -0.13 -3.55
N ASP A 19 7.44 0.73 -4.08
CA ASP A 19 7.20 1.64 -5.20
C ASP A 19 7.32 0.97 -6.58
N GLN A 20 7.80 -0.27 -6.64
CA GLN A 20 8.10 -0.96 -7.89
C GLN A 20 6.99 -1.92 -8.33
N THR A 21 6.89 -2.13 -9.64
CA THR A 21 5.91 -3.02 -10.26
C THR A 21 6.35 -4.49 -10.16
N LEU A 22 5.45 -5.42 -10.50
CA LEU A 22 5.81 -6.83 -10.65
C LEU A 22 6.72 -7.04 -11.87
N ALA A 23 6.55 -6.25 -12.93
CA ALA A 23 7.46 -6.25 -14.08
C ALA A 23 8.89 -5.90 -13.70
N TRP A 24 9.08 -4.88 -12.85
CA TRP A 24 10.41 -4.53 -12.34
C TRP A 24 11.06 -5.71 -11.61
N ALA A 25 10.32 -6.37 -10.72
CA ALA A 25 10.84 -7.52 -9.97
C ALA A 25 11.17 -8.69 -10.91
N ALA A 26 10.29 -9.00 -11.88
CA ALA A 26 10.51 -10.06 -12.85
C ALA A 26 11.74 -9.81 -13.74
N GLN A 27 11.94 -8.58 -14.20
CA GLN A 27 13.09 -8.19 -15.02
C GLN A 27 14.41 -8.32 -14.25
N ASN A 28 14.47 -7.88 -12.99
CA ASN A 28 15.68 -8.00 -12.18
C ASN A 28 15.99 -9.48 -11.85
N LEU A 29 14.98 -10.29 -11.52
CA LEU A 29 15.16 -11.72 -11.29
C LEU A 29 15.64 -12.45 -12.56
N HIS A 30 15.16 -12.04 -13.73
CA HIS A 30 15.66 -12.57 -14.99
C HIS A 30 17.12 -12.15 -15.23
N ALA A 31 17.44 -10.87 -15.07
CA ALA A 31 18.78 -10.35 -15.31
C ALA A 31 19.84 -10.99 -14.38
N TRP A 32 19.50 -11.20 -13.10
CA TRP A 32 20.46 -11.72 -12.12
C TRP A 32 20.52 -13.24 -12.05
N TYR A 33 19.38 -13.92 -12.29
CA TYR A 33 19.25 -15.35 -12.01
C TYR A 33 18.65 -16.15 -13.18
N ASN A 34 18.46 -15.52 -14.34
CA ASN A 34 17.86 -16.12 -15.54
C ASN A 34 16.49 -16.79 -15.26
N GLN A 35 15.74 -16.25 -14.29
CA GLN A 35 14.38 -16.70 -14.02
C GLN A 35 13.47 -16.39 -15.22
N PRO A 36 12.50 -17.26 -15.56
CA PRO A 36 11.56 -16.96 -16.63
C PRO A 36 10.71 -15.75 -16.24
N VAL A 37 10.56 -14.80 -17.17
CA VAL A 37 9.63 -13.68 -17.03
C VAL A 37 8.22 -14.21 -17.37
N PRO A 38 7.29 -14.27 -16.40
CA PRO A 38 5.93 -14.74 -16.66
C PRO A 38 5.16 -13.72 -17.51
N GLU A 39 4.01 -14.14 -18.01
CA GLU A 39 3.05 -13.20 -18.60
C GLU A 39 2.51 -12.27 -17.50
N LEU A 40 2.55 -10.96 -17.76
CA LEU A 40 2.15 -9.91 -16.82
C LEU A 40 0.98 -9.12 -17.37
N SER A 41 0.00 -8.82 -16.52
CA SER A 41 -1.11 -7.92 -16.85
C SER A 41 -0.64 -6.49 -17.08
N GLU A 42 -1.52 -5.61 -17.56
CA GLU A 42 -1.20 -4.18 -17.69
C GLU A 42 -0.91 -3.53 -16.33
N ASP A 43 -1.69 -3.86 -15.30
CA ASP A 43 -1.47 -3.37 -13.93
C ASP A 43 -0.11 -3.82 -13.40
N ASP A 44 0.26 -5.09 -13.60
CA ASP A 44 1.54 -5.66 -13.15
C ASP A 44 2.77 -4.99 -13.78
N ARG A 45 2.59 -4.36 -14.94
CA ARG A 45 3.64 -3.64 -15.65
C ARG A 45 3.76 -2.19 -15.22
N ASN A 46 2.64 -1.56 -14.86
CA ASN A 46 2.53 -0.09 -14.78
C ASN A 46 2.19 0.42 -13.37
N ILE A 47 1.71 -0.44 -12.47
CA ILE A 47 1.31 -0.06 -11.11
C ILE A 47 2.17 -0.81 -10.11
N ALA A 48 2.67 -0.09 -9.11
CA ALA A 48 3.45 -0.66 -8.02
C ALA A 48 2.66 -1.80 -7.37
N ALA A 49 3.34 -2.93 -7.14
CA ALA A 49 2.65 -4.13 -6.67
C ALA A 49 1.99 -3.91 -5.29
N ALA A 50 2.63 -3.11 -4.42
CA ALA A 50 2.07 -2.72 -3.13
C ALA A 50 0.76 -1.93 -3.28
N VAL A 51 0.64 -1.05 -4.29
CA VAL A 51 -0.58 -0.29 -4.57
C VAL A 51 -1.72 -1.21 -4.97
N GLN A 52 -1.43 -2.18 -5.85
CA GLN A 52 -2.42 -3.17 -6.24
C GLN A 52 -2.90 -3.98 -5.02
N TRP A 53 -1.96 -4.54 -4.25
CA TRP A 53 -2.29 -5.39 -3.10
C TRP A 53 -3.03 -4.64 -1.98
N ILE A 54 -2.67 -3.38 -1.68
CA ILE A 54 -3.35 -2.61 -0.62
C ILE A 54 -4.76 -2.13 -1.04
N LEU A 55 -4.99 -1.89 -2.33
CA LEU A 55 -6.28 -1.40 -2.83
C LEU A 55 -7.23 -2.54 -3.20
N LYS A 56 -6.78 -3.53 -3.97
CA LYS A 56 -7.62 -4.60 -4.52
C LYS A 56 -7.37 -6.00 -3.93
N GLY A 57 -6.26 -6.18 -3.21
CA GLY A 57 -5.94 -7.47 -2.60
C GLY A 57 -6.92 -7.88 -1.51
N ASP A 58 -6.90 -9.16 -1.16
CA ASP A 58 -7.59 -9.72 0.01
C ASP A 58 -7.06 -9.12 1.33
N ALA A 59 -7.77 -9.34 2.43
CA ALA A 59 -7.40 -8.76 3.72
C ALA A 59 -5.99 -9.17 4.22
N GLY A 60 -5.50 -10.36 3.87
CA GLY A 60 -4.16 -10.81 4.23
C GLY A 60 -3.08 -10.07 3.44
N GLN A 61 -3.29 -9.89 2.15
CA GLN A 61 -2.43 -9.04 1.31
C GLN A 61 -2.41 -7.60 1.83
N ARG A 62 -3.58 -7.02 2.14
CA ARG A 62 -3.66 -5.64 2.66
C ARG A 62 -2.97 -5.50 4.01
N ALA A 63 -3.11 -6.45 4.92
CA ALA A 63 -2.39 -6.49 6.19
C ALA A 63 -0.87 -6.53 5.98
N LEU A 64 -0.38 -7.46 5.15
CA LEU A 64 1.05 -7.61 4.85
C LEU A 64 1.65 -6.34 4.24
N ILE A 65 0.94 -5.66 3.33
CA ILE A 65 1.43 -4.42 2.74
C ILE A 65 1.35 -3.26 3.72
N ALA A 66 0.25 -3.12 4.49
CA ALA A 66 0.16 -2.10 5.52
C ALA A 66 1.31 -2.26 6.53
N TRP A 67 1.61 -3.48 6.96
CA TRP A 67 2.75 -3.78 7.83
C TRP A 67 4.10 -3.49 7.17
N GLY A 68 4.31 -3.92 5.92
CA GLY A 68 5.54 -3.67 5.16
C GLY A 68 5.83 -2.18 4.95
N MET A 69 4.80 -1.35 4.79
CA MET A 69 4.95 0.11 4.73
C MET A 69 5.48 0.72 6.04
N GLY A 70 5.42 0.00 7.17
CA GLY A 70 6.00 0.39 8.46
C GLY A 70 7.47 0.00 8.63
N TRP A 71 8.05 -0.80 7.72
CA TRP A 71 9.43 -1.24 7.81
C TRP A 71 10.41 -0.14 7.41
N GLU A 72 11.38 0.16 8.27
CA GLU A 72 12.32 1.26 8.04
C GLU A 72 13.14 1.07 6.74
N SER A 73 13.57 -0.16 6.44
CA SER A 73 14.32 -0.48 5.23
C SER A 73 13.49 -0.27 3.96
N ALA A 74 12.22 -0.69 3.98
CA ALA A 74 11.29 -0.51 2.86
C ALA A 74 10.99 0.98 2.65
N GLN A 75 10.76 1.73 3.73
CA GLN A 75 10.56 3.19 3.67
C GLN A 75 11.76 3.94 3.11
N LYS A 76 12.97 3.56 3.48
CA LYS A 76 14.21 4.16 2.94
C LYS A 76 14.39 3.86 1.47
N THR A 77 14.01 2.65 1.04
CA THR A 77 14.17 2.17 -0.34
C THR A 77 13.12 2.78 -1.27
N ALA A 78 11.85 2.70 -0.89
CA ALA A 78 10.71 3.11 -1.72
C ALA A 78 10.32 4.58 -1.56
N GLY A 79 10.89 5.27 -0.56
CA GLY A 79 10.49 6.61 -0.17
C GLY A 79 9.21 6.65 0.67
N ARG A 80 9.12 7.64 1.56
CA ARG A 80 8.00 7.74 2.53
C ARG A 80 6.79 8.53 2.01
N GLY A 81 7.01 9.46 1.09
CA GLY A 81 6.04 10.51 0.76
C GLY A 81 4.69 9.98 0.29
N TRP A 82 4.70 8.90 -0.51
CA TRP A 82 3.50 8.29 -1.08
C TRP A 82 2.83 7.27 -0.15
N LEU A 83 3.47 6.88 0.95
CA LEU A 83 2.93 5.89 1.89
C LEU A 83 1.78 6.45 2.73
N TYR A 84 1.81 7.76 3.05
CA TYR A 84 0.80 8.39 3.91
C TYR A 84 -0.62 8.24 3.37
N PRO A 85 -0.94 8.59 2.10
CA PRO A 85 -2.29 8.37 1.57
C PRO A 85 -2.79 6.94 1.74
N TYR A 86 -1.96 5.95 1.42
CA TYR A 86 -2.34 4.54 1.50
C TYR A 86 -2.55 4.07 2.93
N LEU A 87 -1.68 4.42 3.87
CA LEU A 87 -1.83 4.06 5.28
C LEU A 87 -3.05 4.75 5.90
N ILE A 88 -3.27 6.05 5.61
CA ILE A 88 -4.42 6.81 6.09
C ILE A 88 -5.73 6.24 5.54
N TYR A 89 -5.77 5.92 4.25
CA TYR A 89 -6.91 5.26 3.63
C TYR A 89 -7.22 3.90 4.29
N THR A 90 -6.17 3.14 4.61
CA THR A 90 -6.30 1.80 5.20
C THR A 90 -6.75 1.82 6.66
N LEU A 91 -6.75 3.00 7.32
CA LEU A 91 -7.41 3.17 8.62
C LEU A 91 -8.92 2.91 8.57
N THR A 92 -9.55 2.91 7.39
CA THR A 92 -10.99 2.61 7.23
C THR A 92 -11.22 1.24 6.59
N ASP A 93 -10.24 0.32 6.64
CA ASP A 93 -10.41 -1.03 6.11
C ASP A 93 -11.54 -1.79 6.82
N SER A 94 -12.20 -2.73 6.12
CA SER A 94 -13.25 -3.59 6.68
C SER A 94 -12.75 -4.47 7.82
N TYR A 95 -11.46 -4.84 7.81
CA TYR A 95 -10.85 -5.71 8.82
C TYR A 95 -10.07 -4.92 9.89
N ALA A 96 -10.40 -5.14 11.16
CA ALA A 96 -9.72 -4.49 12.28
C ALA A 96 -8.20 -4.77 12.33
N ALA A 97 -7.77 -5.98 11.93
CA ALA A 97 -6.35 -6.33 11.85
C ALA A 97 -5.61 -5.46 10.82
N VAL A 98 -6.19 -5.27 9.64
CA VAL A 98 -5.63 -4.40 8.59
C VAL A 98 -5.55 -2.95 9.07
N ARG A 99 -6.58 -2.46 9.79
CA ARG A 99 -6.58 -1.13 10.40
C ARG A 99 -5.49 -0.97 11.47
N PHE A 100 -5.25 -2.01 12.25
CA PHE A 100 -4.19 -2.02 13.26
C PHE A 100 -2.81 -1.90 12.61
N ASP A 101 -2.51 -2.71 11.59
CA ASP A 101 -1.24 -2.64 10.86
C ASP A 101 -1.04 -1.27 10.20
N ALA A 102 -2.10 -0.73 9.57
CA ALA A 102 -2.04 0.60 8.97
C ALA A 102 -1.74 1.69 10.00
N TRP A 103 -2.38 1.65 11.17
CA TRP A 103 -2.13 2.59 12.25
C TRP A 103 -0.70 2.47 12.80
N LYS A 104 -0.24 1.26 13.09
CA LYS A 104 1.11 1.03 13.61
C LYS A 104 2.18 1.47 12.62
N SER A 105 1.99 1.20 11.33
CA SER A 105 2.87 1.66 10.27
C SER A 105 2.82 3.18 10.09
N LEU A 106 1.65 3.81 10.18
CA LEU A 106 1.53 5.26 10.13
C LEU A 106 2.33 5.93 11.25
N GLN A 107 2.34 5.36 12.46
CA GLN A 107 3.15 5.86 13.57
C GLN A 107 4.67 5.78 13.34
N THR A 108 5.14 5.00 12.36
CA THR A 108 6.57 4.99 12.00
C THR A 108 6.97 6.15 11.09
N LEU A 109 5.99 6.86 10.53
CA LEU A 109 6.23 7.97 9.60
C LEU A 109 6.39 9.32 10.34
N PRO A 110 7.29 10.20 9.87
CA PRO A 110 7.48 11.53 10.44
C PRO A 110 6.17 12.32 10.63
N GLY A 111 6.00 12.91 11.81
CA GLY A 111 4.80 13.70 12.14
C GLY A 111 3.59 12.88 12.62
N PHE A 112 3.69 11.56 12.68
CA PHE A 112 2.60 10.65 13.10
C PHE A 112 2.94 9.73 14.28
N SER A 113 4.12 9.84 14.89
CA SER A 113 4.63 8.98 15.98
C SER A 113 3.61 8.67 17.07
N ASP A 114 2.89 9.70 17.50
CA ASP A 114 1.91 9.63 18.59
C ASP A 114 0.46 9.76 18.09
N TYR A 115 0.21 9.49 16.79
CA TYR A 115 -1.12 9.65 16.22
C TYR A 115 -2.13 8.71 16.92
N PRO A 116 -3.14 9.25 17.62
CA PRO A 116 -4.09 8.43 18.36
C PRO A 116 -5.12 7.83 17.41
N PHE A 117 -5.38 6.53 17.55
CA PHE A 117 -6.38 5.84 16.74
C PHE A 117 -6.96 4.64 17.48
N THR A 118 -8.28 4.50 17.42
CA THR A 118 -8.99 3.32 17.93
C THR A 118 -9.43 2.47 16.75
N TYR A 119 -8.62 1.46 16.41
CA TYR A 119 -8.84 0.60 15.25
C TYR A 119 -10.09 -0.29 15.34
N THR A 120 -10.75 -0.36 16.50
CA THR A 120 -12.03 -1.07 16.70
C THR A 120 -13.24 -0.12 16.79
N ALA A 121 -13.05 1.17 16.51
CA ALA A 121 -14.13 2.15 16.55
C ALA A 121 -15.16 1.94 15.42
N PRO A 122 -16.39 2.47 15.55
CA PRO A 122 -17.39 2.43 14.49
C PRO A 122 -16.95 3.19 13.23
N ASP A 123 -17.46 2.79 12.05
CA ASP A 123 -17.07 3.31 10.73
C ASP A 123 -17.04 4.83 10.63
N ARG A 124 -18.04 5.51 11.21
CA ARG A 124 -18.08 6.97 11.24
C ARG A 124 -16.83 7.57 11.91
N ALA A 125 -16.44 7.03 13.06
CA ALA A 125 -15.26 7.52 13.80
C ALA A 125 -13.96 7.19 13.05
N LEU A 126 -13.89 6.05 12.37
CA LEU A 126 -12.76 5.69 11.50
C LEU A 126 -12.62 6.69 10.34
N GLY A 127 -13.71 7.01 9.66
CA GLY A 127 -13.73 7.99 8.56
C GLY A 127 -13.35 9.40 8.99
N GLU A 128 -13.85 9.85 10.14
CA GLU A 128 -13.48 11.14 10.74
C GLU A 128 -11.99 11.18 11.11
N ALA A 129 -11.44 10.10 11.66
CA ALA A 129 -10.02 10.00 11.97
C ALA A 129 -9.15 10.03 10.71
N ALA A 130 -9.48 9.23 9.68
CA ALA A 130 -8.77 9.23 8.41
C ALA A 130 -8.80 10.62 7.73
N THR A 131 -9.93 11.33 7.78
CA THR A 131 -10.04 12.71 7.27
C THR A 131 -9.07 13.64 7.99
N ARG A 132 -9.06 13.65 9.33
CA ARG A 132 -8.12 14.47 10.12
C ARG A 132 -6.66 14.09 9.88
N ALA A 133 -6.36 12.81 9.72
CA ALA A 133 -5.00 12.36 9.38
C ALA A 133 -4.57 12.90 8.02
N TYR A 134 -5.44 12.85 7.02
CA TYR A 134 -5.15 13.34 5.68
C TYR A 134 -4.95 14.86 5.67
N GLU A 135 -5.81 15.61 6.36
CA GLU A 135 -5.68 17.06 6.53
C GLU A 135 -4.35 17.43 7.22
N LYS A 136 -4.01 16.73 8.32
CA LYS A 136 -2.74 16.91 9.01
C LYS A 136 -1.56 16.68 8.07
N TRP A 137 -1.56 15.56 7.36
CA TRP A 137 -0.49 15.24 6.42
C TRP A 137 -0.35 16.32 5.34
N GLN A 138 -1.44 16.71 4.70
CA GLN A 138 -1.43 17.73 3.65
C GLN A 138 -0.91 19.09 4.11
N ARG A 139 -1.27 19.52 5.33
CA ARG A 139 -0.96 20.86 5.84
C ARG A 139 0.40 20.96 6.52
N GLU A 140 0.82 19.90 7.21
CA GLU A 140 1.94 19.98 8.16
C GLU A 140 3.15 19.11 7.76
N VAL A 141 2.94 18.03 7.00
CA VAL A 141 3.98 17.01 6.77
C VAL A 141 4.37 16.90 5.30
N ARG A 142 3.41 17.00 4.38
CA ARG A 142 3.64 16.81 2.95
C ARG A 142 4.61 17.86 2.42
N ASN A 143 5.65 17.40 1.74
CA ASN A 143 6.47 18.27 0.91
C ASN A 143 5.69 18.63 -0.36
N VAL A 144 5.33 19.90 -0.52
CA VAL A 144 4.59 20.41 -1.69
C VAL A 144 5.35 20.27 -3.01
N ASN A 145 6.69 20.13 -2.94
CA ASN A 145 7.55 19.91 -4.09
C ASN A 145 7.90 18.42 -4.29
N ALA A 146 7.23 17.50 -3.59
CA ALA A 146 7.46 16.07 -3.78
C ALA A 146 7.06 15.65 -5.20
N VAL A 147 7.91 14.84 -5.82
CA VAL A 147 7.59 14.15 -7.07
C VAL A 147 7.32 12.69 -6.72
N TYR A 148 6.14 12.21 -7.06
CA TYR A 148 5.74 10.83 -6.85
C TYR A 148 5.95 10.02 -8.13
N GLN A 149 6.39 8.77 -7.97
CA GLN A 149 6.58 7.88 -9.10
C GLN A 149 5.21 7.53 -9.71
N PRO A 150 5.06 7.52 -11.05
CA PRO A 150 3.80 7.19 -11.72
C PRO A 150 3.16 5.88 -11.23
N GLU A 151 4.00 4.88 -10.94
CA GLU A 151 3.62 3.54 -10.48
C GLU A 151 2.89 3.58 -9.13
N THR A 152 3.14 4.61 -8.31
CA THR A 152 2.49 4.78 -6.99
C THR A 152 1.06 5.30 -7.09
N ALA A 153 0.61 5.70 -8.29
CA ALA A 153 -0.73 6.23 -8.54
C ALA A 153 -1.12 7.41 -7.61
N ILE A 154 -0.14 8.22 -7.22
CA ILE A 154 -0.32 9.48 -6.50
C ILE A 154 0.00 10.64 -7.45
N ASP A 155 -0.86 11.65 -7.51
CA ASP A 155 -0.62 12.87 -8.29
C ASP A 155 0.27 13.88 -7.54
N SER A 156 0.65 14.97 -8.21
CA SER A 156 1.52 16.01 -7.63
C SER A 156 0.94 16.69 -6.37
N ASP A 157 -0.37 16.64 -6.18
CA ASP A 157 -1.04 17.21 -5.01
C ASP A 157 -1.11 16.21 -3.84
N GLY A 158 -0.63 14.99 -4.05
CA GLY A 158 -0.66 13.92 -3.06
C GLY A 158 -1.99 13.17 -3.02
N HIS A 159 -2.87 13.38 -4.00
CA HIS A 159 -4.13 12.67 -4.11
C HIS A 159 -3.95 11.40 -4.92
N PHE A 160 -4.83 10.43 -4.70
CA PHE A 160 -4.87 9.25 -5.54
C PHE A 160 -5.27 9.65 -6.97
N ARG A 161 -4.58 9.07 -7.96
CA ARG A 161 -5.03 9.04 -9.34
C ARG A 161 -6.41 8.39 -9.39
N LYS A 162 -7.43 9.21 -9.59
CA LYS A 162 -8.84 8.85 -9.37
C LYS A 162 -9.28 7.64 -10.20
N ASP A 163 -8.86 7.59 -11.46
CA ASP A 163 -9.13 6.49 -12.40
C ASP A 163 -8.57 5.16 -11.88
N VAL A 164 -7.30 5.15 -11.48
CA VAL A 164 -6.61 3.96 -10.95
C VAL A 164 -7.23 3.53 -9.62
N PHE A 165 -7.40 4.47 -8.70
CA PHE A 165 -7.92 4.18 -7.37
C PHE A 165 -9.35 3.62 -7.40
N GLN A 166 -10.25 4.26 -8.16
CA GLN A 166 -11.64 3.80 -8.24
C GLN A 166 -11.73 2.40 -8.85
N ARG A 167 -10.97 2.13 -9.91
CA ARG A 167 -10.93 0.82 -10.55
C ARG A 167 -10.40 -0.25 -9.58
N LEU A 168 -9.19 -0.08 -9.04
CA LEU A 168 -8.61 -1.06 -8.12
C LEU A 168 -9.47 -1.26 -6.87
N ARG A 169 -10.04 -0.19 -6.30
CA ARG A 169 -10.92 -0.34 -5.13
C ARG A 169 -12.20 -1.11 -5.44
N SER A 170 -12.75 -0.96 -6.64
CA SER A 170 -13.93 -1.73 -7.08
C SER A 170 -13.63 -3.23 -7.28
N GLU A 171 -12.37 -3.57 -7.53
CA GLU A 171 -11.87 -4.95 -7.68
C GLU A 171 -11.48 -5.60 -6.35
N ARG A 172 -11.64 -4.90 -5.21
CA ARG A 172 -11.17 -5.40 -3.91
C ARG A 172 -11.80 -6.72 -3.53
N ASP A 173 -10.97 -7.71 -3.20
CA ASP A 173 -11.44 -8.94 -2.59
C ASP A 173 -11.87 -8.70 -1.14
N GLU A 174 -13.20 -8.72 -0.93
CA GLU A 174 -13.86 -8.58 0.37
C GLU A 174 -14.33 -9.94 0.92
N LYS A 175 -13.89 -11.07 0.34
CA LYS A 175 -14.24 -12.39 0.87
C LYS A 175 -13.75 -12.53 2.31
N PRO A 176 -14.55 -13.14 3.19
CA PRO A 176 -14.12 -13.53 4.53
C PRO A 176 -12.85 -14.37 4.47
N ILE A 177 -11.79 -13.94 5.15
CA ILE A 177 -10.59 -14.75 5.36
C ILE A 177 -10.73 -15.55 6.66
N PHE A 178 -10.60 -16.87 6.54
CA PHE A 178 -10.48 -17.78 7.68
C PHE A 178 -9.07 -18.35 7.68
N LEU A 179 -8.32 -18.09 8.76
CA LEU A 179 -7.06 -18.77 9.00
C LEU A 179 -7.39 -20.04 9.78
N ALA A 180 -7.12 -21.21 9.18
CA ALA A 180 -7.12 -22.46 9.94
C ALA A 180 -5.86 -22.49 10.80
N GLU A 181 -6.03 -22.65 12.11
CA GLU A 181 -4.94 -22.96 13.05
C GLU A 181 -4.43 -24.39 12.88
#